data_AF-A0A2M7RTJ6-F1
#
_entry.id   AF-A0A2M7RTJ6-F1
#
_cell.length_a   1.000
_cell.length_b   1.000
_cell.length_c   1.000
_cell.angle_alpha   90.00
_cell.angle_beta   90.00
_cell.angle_gamma   90.00
#
_symmetry.space_group_name_H-M   'P 1'
#
loop_
_entity.id
_entity.type
_entity.pdbx_description
1 polymer ?
#
loop_
_entity_poly.entity_id
_entity_poly.type
_entity_poly.pdbx_seq_one_letter_code
_entity_poly.pdbx_strand_id
1 'polypeptide(L)'
;VRNLVKQLNLSVQIIGCPIVREANNLAMSSRNERLTPEQKEQAANIYKFLQHAKQHAKTLTVEEVKNNFVDSIKNIPTLQLEYFEIADGNTLLSINNWSETNYCVAFVAVFVGNVRLIDNVTLHKD
;
A
#
# COMPACT_ATOMS: atom_id res chain seq x y z
N VAL A 1 -5.41 -14.59 -6.71
CA VAL A 1 -5.46 -16.02 -6.27
C VAL A 1 -6.84 -16.45 -5.80
N ARG A 2 -7.49 -15.77 -4.83
CA ARG A 2 -8.85 -16.16 -4.36
C ARG A 2 -9.88 -16.29 -5.50
N ASN A 3 -9.91 -15.33 -6.42
CA ASN A 3 -10.82 -15.38 -7.56
C ASN A 3 -10.55 -16.60 -8.48
N LEU A 4 -9.28 -16.98 -8.69
CA LEU A 4 -8.91 -18.17 -9.47
C LEU A 4 -9.43 -19.45 -8.83
N VAL A 5 -9.22 -19.62 -7.51
CA VAL A 5 -9.72 -20.78 -6.75
C VAL A 5 -11.24 -20.90 -6.87
N LYS A 6 -11.96 -19.77 -6.74
CA LYS A 6 -13.41 -19.72 -6.91
C LYS A 6 -13.83 -20.09 -8.34
N GLN A 7 -13.21 -19.50 -9.35
CA GLN A 7 -13.57 -19.73 -10.76
C GLN A 7 -13.33 -21.17 -11.21
N LEU A 8 -12.30 -21.83 -10.68
CA LEU A 8 -11.94 -23.19 -11.01
C LEU A 8 -12.51 -24.24 -10.04
N ASN A 9 -13.31 -23.84 -9.05
CA ASN A 9 -13.85 -24.71 -8.00
C ASN A 9 -12.78 -25.61 -7.34
N LEU A 10 -11.59 -25.06 -7.07
CA LEU A 10 -10.51 -25.81 -6.45
C LEU A 10 -10.82 -26.04 -4.96
N SER A 11 -10.65 -27.28 -4.49
CA SER A 11 -10.84 -27.66 -3.08
C SER A 11 -9.64 -27.24 -2.20
N VAL A 12 -9.30 -25.95 -2.23
CA VAL A 12 -8.21 -25.36 -1.43
C VAL A 12 -8.71 -24.12 -0.70
N GLN A 13 -8.24 -23.93 0.53
CA GLN A 13 -8.53 -22.74 1.32
C GLN A 13 -7.38 -21.72 1.20
N ILE A 14 -7.70 -20.47 0.86
CA ILE A 14 -6.72 -19.38 0.83
C ILE A 14 -6.76 -18.62 2.14
N ILE A 15 -5.70 -18.76 2.94
CA ILE A 15 -5.50 -18.03 4.19
C ILE A 15 -4.60 -16.83 3.91
N GLY A 16 -5.10 -15.61 4.15
CA GLY A 16 -4.28 -14.41 4.08
C GLY A 16 -3.53 -14.20 5.39
N CYS A 17 -2.21 -13.99 5.31
CA CYS A 17 -1.39 -13.70 6.48
C CYS A 17 -1.10 -12.19 6.58
N PRO A 18 -0.99 -11.63 7.80
CA PRO A 18 -0.55 -10.25 7.99
C PRO A 18 0.83 -9.98 7.38
N ILE A 19 1.06 -8.73 6.98
CA ILE A 19 2.38 -8.26 6.53
C ILE A 19 3.31 -8.22 7.74
N VAL A 20 4.41 -8.98 7.68
CA VAL A 20 5.50 -8.88 8.65
C VAL A 20 6.38 -7.69 8.27
N ARG A 21 6.82 -6.93 9.27
CA ARG A 21 7.59 -5.70 9.08
C ARG A 21 8.95 -5.81 9.76
N GLU A 22 9.95 -5.15 9.18
CA GLU A 22 11.26 -4.95 9.81
C GLU A 22 11.12 -4.03 11.04
N ALA A 23 12.20 -3.90 11.84
CA ALA A 23 12.19 -3.06 13.04
C ALA A 23 11.88 -1.58 12.75
N ASN A 24 12.23 -1.09 11.57
CA ASN A 24 11.91 0.27 11.10
C ASN A 24 10.52 0.38 10.43
N ASN A 25 9.71 -0.69 10.49
CA ASN A 25 8.37 -0.83 9.89
C ASN A 25 8.30 -1.00 8.37
N LEU A 26 9.44 -1.08 7.67
CA LEU A 26 9.44 -1.46 6.25
C LEU A 26 8.83 -2.86 6.09
N ALA A 27 7.93 -3.05 5.13
CA ALA A 27 7.39 -4.36 4.83
C ALA A 27 8.53 -5.33 4.46
N MET A 28 8.58 -6.49 5.12
CA MET A 28 9.64 -7.47 4.86
C MET A 28 9.53 -8.00 3.44
N SER A 29 10.65 -7.98 2.72
CA SER A 29 10.75 -8.42 1.34
C SER A 29 12.18 -8.79 1.04
N SER A 30 12.42 -9.88 0.31
CA SER A 30 13.76 -10.22 -0.18
C SER A 30 14.37 -9.11 -1.03
N ARG A 31 13.53 -8.24 -1.61
CA ARG A 31 14.00 -7.06 -2.35
C ARG A 31 14.78 -6.08 -1.48
N ASN A 32 14.51 -6.04 -0.17
CA ASN A 32 15.15 -5.12 0.77
C ASN A 32 16.65 -5.40 0.91
N GLU A 33 17.10 -6.63 0.62
CA GLU A 33 18.54 -6.98 0.63
C GLU A 33 19.36 -6.18 -0.39
N ARG A 34 18.71 -5.63 -1.42
CA ARG A 34 19.35 -4.83 -2.48
C ARG A 34 19.42 -3.34 -2.15
N LEU A 35 18.83 -2.93 -1.03
CA LEU A 35 18.85 -1.54 -0.57
C LEU A 35 20.09 -1.30 0.28
N THR A 36 20.69 -0.13 0.12
CA THR A 36 21.69 0.36 1.10
C THR A 36 21.00 0.61 2.47
N PRO A 37 21.75 0.67 3.57
CA PRO A 37 21.17 0.99 4.88
C PRO A 37 20.38 2.31 4.88
N GLU A 38 20.91 3.34 4.22
CA GLU A 38 20.22 4.64 4.08
C GLU A 38 18.93 4.51 3.27
N GLN A 39 18.95 3.76 2.16
CA GLN A 39 17.74 3.51 1.36
C GLN A 39 16.67 2.74 2.15
N LYS A 40 17.06 1.79 3.03
CA LYS A 40 16.11 1.10 3.90
C LYS A 40 15.40 2.05 4.87
N GLU A 41 16.17 2.95 5.49
CA GLU A 41 15.60 3.96 6.38
C GLU A 41 14.67 4.91 5.64
N GLN A 42 15.03 5.34 4.42
CA GLN A 42 14.14 6.17 3.61
C GLN A 42 12.88 5.41 3.17
N ALA A 43 13.01 4.13 2.79
CA ALA A 43 11.89 3.28 2.39
C ALA A 43 10.86 3.06 3.51
N ALA A 44 11.26 3.13 4.79
CA ALA A 44 10.35 3.06 5.92
C ALA A 44 9.27 4.17 5.90
N ASN A 45 9.54 5.31 5.24
CA ASN A 45 8.54 6.38 5.07
C ASN A 45 7.32 5.94 4.26
N ILE A 46 7.43 4.90 3.41
CA ILE A 46 6.29 4.35 2.65
C ILE A 46 5.18 3.94 3.62
N TYR A 47 5.52 3.15 4.65
CA TYR A 47 4.54 2.72 5.64
C TYR A 47 4.04 3.89 6.49
N LYS A 48 4.92 4.80 6.90
CA LYS A 48 4.53 6.02 7.62
C LYS A 48 3.45 6.80 6.87
N PHE A 49 3.63 7.01 5.57
CA PHE A 49 2.66 7.73 4.74
C PHE A 49 1.38 6.93 4.48
N LEU A 50 1.46 5.60 4.40
CA LEU A 50 0.25 4.75 4.36
C LEU A 50 -0.56 4.88 5.65
N GLN A 51 0.11 4.95 6.80
CA GLN A 51 -0.55 5.18 8.09
C GLN A 51 -1.18 6.57 8.16
N HIS A 52 -0.53 7.61 7.60
CA HIS A 52 -1.14 8.94 7.47
C HIS A 52 -2.37 8.89 6.56
N ALA A 53 -2.30 8.23 5.41
CA ALA A 53 -3.44 8.04 4.51
C ALA A 53 -4.60 7.34 5.22
N LYS A 54 -4.32 6.35 6.06
CA LYS A 54 -5.32 5.68 6.91
C LYS A 54 -6.01 6.62 7.90
N GLN A 55 -5.27 7.54 8.52
CA GLN A 55 -5.88 8.53 9.41
C GLN A 55 -6.68 9.58 8.62
N HIS A 56 -6.13 10.07 7.52
CA HIS A 56 -6.78 11.07 6.68
C HIS A 56 -8.07 10.56 6.02
N ALA A 57 -8.17 9.25 5.72
CA ALA A 57 -9.39 8.65 5.18
C ALA A 57 -10.63 8.80 6.09
N LYS A 58 -10.43 9.12 7.38
CA LYS A 58 -11.52 9.39 8.32
C LYS A 58 -12.20 10.73 8.09
N THR A 59 -11.46 11.73 7.58
CA THR A 59 -11.92 13.12 7.50
C THR A 59 -11.86 13.73 6.11
N LEU A 60 -11.01 13.21 5.23
CA LEU A 60 -10.78 13.73 3.87
C LEU A 60 -11.48 12.89 2.81
N THR A 61 -11.65 13.44 1.62
CA THR A 61 -12.09 12.72 0.41
C THR A 61 -11.00 11.76 -0.11
N VAL A 62 -11.38 10.82 -0.98
CA VAL A 62 -10.43 9.88 -1.61
C VAL A 62 -9.34 10.63 -2.38
N GLU A 63 -9.73 11.66 -3.13
CA GLU A 63 -8.81 12.48 -3.93
C GLU A 63 -7.82 13.24 -3.04
N GLU A 64 -8.28 13.88 -1.96
CA GLU A 64 -7.41 14.58 -1.01
C GLU A 64 -6.41 13.63 -0.34
N VAL A 65 -6.83 12.41 0.02
CA VAL A 65 -5.91 11.40 0.57
C VAL A 65 -4.85 11.00 -0.45
N LYS A 66 -5.24 10.79 -1.72
CA LYS A 66 -4.32 10.48 -2.82
C LYS A 66 -3.31 11.61 -3.02
N ASN A 67 -3.77 12.85 -3.13
CA ASN A 67 -2.90 14.01 -3.34
C ASN A 67 -1.91 14.20 -2.18
N ASN A 68 -2.39 14.12 -0.92
CA ASN A 68 -1.53 14.23 0.26
C ASN A 68 -0.44 13.14 0.31
N PHE A 69 -0.75 11.91 -0.08
CA PHE A 69 0.23 10.83 -0.16
C PHE A 69 1.28 11.10 -1.22
N VAL A 70 0.85 11.48 -2.43
CA VAL A 70 1.74 11.80 -3.55
C VAL A 70 2.71 12.93 -3.16
N ASP A 71 2.21 13.99 -2.54
CA ASP A 71 3.02 15.12 -2.13
C ASP A 71 3.99 14.75 -0.99
N SER A 72 3.58 13.88 -0.07
CA SER A 72 4.47 13.35 0.97
C SER A 72 5.65 12.57 0.38
N ILE A 73 5.41 11.73 -0.64
CA ILE A 73 6.47 10.97 -1.31
C ILE A 73 7.40 11.89 -2.10
N LYS A 74 6.87 12.87 -2.84
CA LYS A 74 7.68 13.81 -3.64
C LYS A 74 8.72 14.58 -2.81
N ASN A 75 8.44 14.79 -1.53
CA ASN A 75 9.36 15.47 -0.61
C ASN A 75 10.56 14.61 -0.18
N ILE A 76 10.63 13.34 -0.59
CA ILE A 76 11.76 12.45 -0.33
C ILE A 76 12.42 12.08 -1.67
N PRO A 77 13.54 12.74 -2.05
CA PRO A 77 14.14 12.59 -3.38
C PRO A 77 14.56 11.16 -3.75
N THR A 78 14.83 10.30 -2.77
CA THR A 78 15.20 8.89 -2.98
C THR A 78 14.01 7.99 -3.31
N LEU A 79 12.77 8.47 -3.11
CA LEU A 79 11.54 7.75 -3.38
C LEU A 79 10.91 8.24 -4.68
N GLN A 80 10.86 7.38 -5.69
CA GLN A 80 10.16 7.65 -6.93
C GLN A 80 8.84 6.88 -6.95
N LEU A 81 7.73 7.59 -6.80
CA LEU A 81 6.39 7.00 -6.86
C LEU A 81 6.12 6.46 -8.27
N GLU A 82 5.74 5.18 -8.37
CA GLU A 82 5.18 4.62 -9.60
C GLU A 82 3.66 4.79 -9.60
N TYR A 83 3.00 4.36 -8.51
CA TYR A 83 1.59 4.65 -8.30
C TYR A 83 1.23 4.64 -6.81
N PHE A 84 0.17 5.37 -6.50
CA PHE A 84 -0.62 5.26 -5.28
C PHE A 84 -2.09 5.17 -5.67
N GLU A 85 -2.76 4.09 -5.27
CA GLU A 85 -4.15 3.83 -5.66
C GLU A 85 -4.98 3.44 -4.43
N ILE A 86 -6.24 3.84 -4.42
CA ILE A 86 -7.21 3.43 -3.41
C ILE A 86 -8.31 2.68 -4.15
N ALA A 87 -8.52 1.42 -3.78
CA ALA A 87 -9.36 0.49 -4.51
C ALA A 87 -10.14 -0.43 -3.57
N ASP A 88 -11.18 -1.07 -4.10
CA ASP A 88 -11.86 -2.17 -3.42
C ASP A 88 -10.91 -3.38 -3.31
N GLY A 89 -10.72 -3.90 -2.10
CA GLY A 89 -9.77 -4.97 -1.83
C GLY A 89 -10.17 -6.36 -2.35
N ASN A 90 -11.40 -6.54 -2.84
CA ASN A 90 -11.85 -7.79 -3.46
C ASN A 90 -11.70 -7.75 -4.98
N THR A 91 -12.08 -6.63 -5.61
CA THR A 91 -12.15 -6.46 -7.07
C THR A 91 -10.92 -5.79 -7.64
N LEU A 92 -10.17 -5.05 -6.82
CA LEU A 92 -9.04 -4.20 -7.18
C LEU A 92 -9.39 -3.06 -8.14
N LEU A 93 -10.67 -2.72 -8.24
CA LEU A 93 -11.13 -1.55 -9.00
C LEU A 93 -10.96 -0.29 -8.15
N SER A 94 -10.37 0.75 -8.76
CA SER A 94 -10.19 2.06 -8.14
C SER A 94 -11.53 2.64 -7.70
N ILE A 95 -11.51 3.36 -6.57
CA ILE A 95 -12.69 4.08 -6.08
C ILE A 95 -12.45 5.59 -6.15
N ASN A 96 -13.53 6.36 -6.29
CA ASN A 96 -13.51 7.83 -6.23
C ASN A 96 -14.24 8.37 -4.99
N ASN A 97 -15.14 7.57 -4.40
CA ASN A 97 -15.82 7.85 -3.15
C ASN A 97 -15.71 6.68 -2.17
N TRP A 98 -15.61 7.00 -0.87
CA TRP A 98 -15.57 6.02 0.20
C TRP A 98 -16.81 5.12 0.25
N SER A 99 -17.96 5.56 -0.25
CA SER A 99 -19.20 4.76 -0.27
C SER A 99 -19.22 3.67 -1.34
N GLU A 100 -18.26 3.64 -2.27
CA GLU A 100 -18.21 2.66 -3.35
C GLU A 100 -17.80 1.25 -2.87
N THR A 101 -17.18 1.14 -1.69
CA THR A 101 -16.77 -0.15 -1.11
C THR A 101 -16.76 -0.13 0.41
N ASN A 102 -17.05 -1.28 1.01
CA ASN A 102 -16.87 -1.52 2.45
C ASN A 102 -15.50 -2.14 2.77
N TYR A 103 -14.69 -2.48 1.77
CA TYR A 103 -13.35 -3.04 1.93
C TYR A 103 -12.33 -2.22 1.15
N CYS A 104 -12.02 -1.04 1.67
CA CYS A 104 -11.12 -0.09 1.04
C CYS A 104 -9.65 -0.39 1.37
N VAL A 105 -8.79 -0.45 0.35
CA VAL A 105 -7.36 -0.70 0.49
C VAL A 105 -6.56 0.32 -0.30
N ALA A 106 -5.56 0.92 0.34
CA ALA A 106 -4.56 1.74 -0.33
C ALA A 106 -3.39 0.85 -0.77
N PHE A 107 -2.99 0.97 -2.03
CA PHE A 107 -1.87 0.25 -2.65
C PHE A 107 -0.82 1.23 -3.13
N VAL A 108 0.45 0.88 -2.95
CA VAL A 108 1.56 1.71 -3.43
C VAL A 108 2.64 0.87 -4.08
N ALA A 109 3.23 1.41 -5.14
CA ALA A 109 4.52 0.98 -5.67
C ALA A 109 5.48 2.17 -5.76
N VAL A 110 6.67 2.01 -5.20
CA VAL A 110 7.71 3.05 -5.12
C VAL A 110 9.04 2.45 -5.51
N PHE A 111 9.82 3.15 -6.32
CA PHE A 111 11.22 2.85 -6.57
C PHE A 111 12.10 3.55 -5.54
N VAL A 112 13.07 2.80 -4.99
CA VAL A 112 14.14 3.32 -4.14
C VAL A 112 15.45 2.97 -4.83
N GLY A 113 16.06 3.94 -5.51
CA GLY A 113 17.05 3.66 -6.55
C GLY A 113 16.46 2.74 -7.62
N ASN A 114 17.08 1.58 -7.87
CA ASN A 114 16.61 0.60 -8.86
C ASN A 114 15.70 -0.49 -8.27
N VAL A 115 15.32 -0.39 -7.00
CA VAL A 115 14.52 -1.41 -6.31
C VAL A 115 13.06 -0.97 -6.23
N ARG A 116 12.19 -1.67 -6.94
CA ARG A 116 10.72 -1.48 -6.84
C ARG A 116 10.16 -2.18 -5.60
N LEU A 117 9.64 -1.40 -4.67
CA LEU A 117 8.96 -1.85 -3.45
C LEU A 117 7.46 -1.68 -3.59
N ILE A 118 6.70 -2.51 -2.87
CA ILE A 118 5.25 -2.41 -2.76
C ILE A 118 4.85 -2.51 -1.30
N ASP A 119 3.76 -1.85 -0.94
CA ASP A 119 3.10 -2.01 0.36
C ASP A 119 1.61 -1.70 0.18
N ASN A 120 0.79 -2.05 1.17
CA ASN A 120 -0.63 -1.72 1.19
C ASN A 120 -1.15 -1.64 2.62
N VAL A 121 -2.26 -0.91 2.80
CA VAL A 121 -2.97 -0.86 4.08
C VAL A 121 -4.47 -0.81 3.86
N THR A 122 -5.22 -1.56 4.68
CA THR A 122 -6.68 -1.43 4.73
C THR A 122 -7.05 -0.12 5.41
N LEU A 123 -7.91 0.65 4.74
CA LEU A 123 -8.49 1.87 5.24
C LEU A 123 -9.83 1.51 5.88
N HIS A 124 -9.91 1.66 7.20
CA HIS A 124 -11.17 1.51 7.92
C HIS A 124 -11.75 2.90 8.17
N LYS A 125 -13.00 3.11 7.76
CA LYS A 125 -13.83 4.17 8.29
C LYS A 125 -14.50 3.59 9.53
N ASP A 126 -14.20 4.17 10.70
CA ASP A 126 -14.95 3.88 11.92
C ASP A 126 -16.40 4.37 11.75
#